data_AF-A0AAI9W576-F1
#
_entry.id   AF-A0AAI9W576-F1
#
_cell.length_a   1.000
_cell.length_b   1.000
_cell.length_c   1.000
_cell.angle_alpha   90.00
_cell.angle_beta   90.00
_cell.angle_gamma   90.00
#
_symmetry.space_group_name_H-M   'P 1'
#
loop_
_entity.id
_entity.type
_entity.pdbx_description
1 polymer ?
#
loop_
_entity_poly.entity_id
_entity_poly.type
_entity_poly.pdbx_seq_one_letter_code
_entity_poly.pdbx_strand_id
1 'polypeptide(L)'
;MLLLILKEEQVLEDEDGKKLVRLDKMGKIGEYLFCCLLADFFEFDCILPKVHLQTDPNMNVYGIDTLFYSEKEHLLLFGESKMSLKLDNGLNLIKKSLKEYEKQVSDEFDIVLSNRFYKNMLYRFNDIYGDVTEISIDIMDFIKKANIKQIGVPIFIAHGTELKVEEILLKLEKVNKVKLFNLDTKYYSISLPIVDKNKLVATFTKKIRDRGDYYRNEATK
;
A
#
# COMPACT_ATOMS: atom_id res chain seq x y z
N MET A 1 18.85 -16.11 2.22
CA MET A 1 17.87 -15.56 3.17
C MET A 1 16.60 -15.06 2.48
N LEU A 2 16.66 -14.06 1.58
CA LEU A 2 15.45 -13.56 0.89
C LEU A 2 14.74 -14.62 0.03
N LEU A 3 15.49 -15.44 -0.72
CA LEU A 3 14.95 -16.55 -1.50
C LEU A 3 14.27 -17.63 -0.64
N LEU A 4 14.64 -17.74 0.64
CA LEU A 4 14.01 -18.68 1.58
C LEU A 4 12.69 -18.11 2.09
N ILE A 5 12.66 -16.84 2.48
CA ILE A 5 11.42 -16.13 2.87
C ILE A 5 10.41 -16.16 1.71
N LEU A 6 10.85 -15.86 0.48
CA LEU A 6 9.97 -15.90 -0.69
C LEU A 6 9.46 -17.32 -0.99
N LYS A 7 10.28 -18.36 -0.77
CA LYS A 7 9.84 -19.76 -0.91
C LYS A 7 8.83 -20.15 0.16
N GLU A 8 9.01 -19.72 1.41
CA GLU A 8 8.06 -19.96 2.50
C GLU A 8 6.71 -19.27 2.25
N GLU A 9 6.72 -18.04 1.74
CA GLU A 9 5.49 -17.31 1.38
C GLU A 9 4.79 -17.91 0.14
N GLN A 10 5.50 -18.68 -0.71
CA GLN A 10 4.98 -19.29 -1.95
C GLN A 10 4.20 -20.60 -1.73
N VAL A 11 4.20 -21.18 -0.53
CA VAL A 11 3.57 -22.47 -0.25
C VAL A 11 2.29 -22.24 0.57
N LEU A 12 1.15 -22.20 -0.13
CA LEU A 12 -0.16 -22.48 0.44
C LEU A 12 -0.67 -23.75 -0.26
N GLU A 13 -0.56 -24.88 0.43
CA GLU A 13 -1.10 -26.16 -0.03
C GLU A 13 -2.50 -26.35 0.55
N ASP A 14 -3.46 -26.64 -0.33
CA ASP A 14 -4.78 -27.16 0.04
C ASP A 14 -4.63 -28.65 0.41
N GLU A 15 -5.56 -29.19 1.23
CA GLU A 15 -5.52 -30.59 1.72
C GLU A 15 -5.53 -31.63 0.58
N ASP A 16 -5.90 -31.23 -0.64
CA ASP A 16 -5.93 -32.05 -1.87
C ASP A 16 -4.70 -31.87 -2.79
N GLY A 17 -3.64 -31.16 -2.37
CA GLY A 17 -2.41 -31.00 -3.16
C GLY A 17 -2.55 -30.14 -4.42
N LYS A 18 -3.68 -29.45 -4.62
CA LYS A 18 -3.86 -28.46 -5.68
C LYS A 18 -3.41 -27.07 -5.20
N LYS A 19 -2.34 -26.56 -5.81
CA LYS A 19 -1.86 -25.17 -5.61
C LYS A 19 -2.93 -24.17 -6.04
N LEU A 20 -3.57 -23.50 -5.09
CA LEU A 20 -4.69 -22.60 -5.37
C LEU A 20 -4.59 -21.33 -4.51
N VAL A 21 -3.66 -20.43 -4.88
CA VAL A 21 -3.80 -18.96 -4.89
C VAL A 21 -2.46 -18.38 -5.37
N ARG A 22 -2.49 -17.58 -6.45
CA ARG A 22 -1.31 -16.86 -6.92
C ARG A 22 -1.02 -15.71 -5.92
N LEU A 23 0.24 -15.50 -5.58
CA LEU A 23 0.72 -14.44 -4.66
C LEU A 23 0.27 -13.03 -5.07
N ASP A 24 0.10 -12.78 -6.37
CA ASP A 24 -0.41 -11.52 -6.92
C ASP A 24 -1.79 -11.15 -6.35
N LYS A 25 -2.68 -12.12 -6.16
CA LYS A 25 -4.01 -11.91 -5.58
C LYS A 25 -3.94 -11.57 -4.10
N MET A 26 -2.98 -12.14 -3.38
CA MET A 26 -2.81 -11.89 -1.95
C MET A 26 -2.24 -10.52 -1.67
N GLY A 27 -1.23 -10.10 -2.45
CA GLY A 27 -0.70 -8.74 -2.41
C GLY A 27 -1.82 -7.72 -2.61
N LYS A 28 -2.65 -7.91 -3.64
CA LYS A 28 -3.80 -7.05 -3.93
C LYS A 28 -4.84 -6.98 -2.81
N ILE A 29 -5.13 -8.10 -2.12
CA ILE A 29 -6.03 -8.09 -0.95
C ILE A 29 -5.39 -7.29 0.19
N GLY A 30 -4.10 -7.47 0.44
CA GLY A 30 -3.35 -6.70 1.43
C GLY A 30 -3.35 -5.19 1.15
N GLU A 31 -3.06 -4.80 -0.09
CA GLU A 31 -3.11 -3.42 -0.56
C GLU A 31 -4.51 -2.82 -0.41
N TYR A 32 -5.56 -3.57 -0.76
CA TYR A 32 -6.95 -3.13 -0.60
C TYR A 32 -7.31 -2.88 0.87
N LEU A 33 -6.98 -3.83 1.77
CA LEU A 33 -7.20 -3.68 3.21
C LEU A 33 -6.45 -2.46 3.76
N PHE A 34 -5.21 -2.27 3.31
CA PHE A 34 -4.40 -1.13 3.69
C PHE A 34 -5.02 0.19 3.23
N CYS A 35 -5.46 0.29 1.98
CA CYS A 35 -6.19 1.45 1.47
C CYS A 35 -7.44 1.76 2.30
N CYS A 36 -8.26 0.76 2.61
CA CYS A 36 -9.45 0.94 3.44
C CYS A 36 -9.09 1.44 4.85
N LEU A 37 -8.02 0.93 5.46
CA LEU A 37 -7.60 1.43 6.78
C LEU A 37 -7.15 2.90 6.72
N LEU A 38 -6.36 3.28 5.71
CA LEU A 38 -5.92 4.67 5.57
C LEU A 38 -7.10 5.62 5.30
N ALA A 39 -8.05 5.22 4.45
CA ALA A 39 -9.22 6.03 4.12
C ALA A 39 -10.25 6.07 5.26
N ASP A 40 -10.68 4.91 5.76
CA ASP A 40 -11.86 4.81 6.63
C ASP A 40 -11.53 4.96 8.11
N PHE A 41 -10.35 4.49 8.55
CA PHE A 41 -9.95 4.58 9.96
C PHE A 41 -9.11 5.82 10.26
N PHE A 42 -8.16 6.15 9.38
CA PHE A 42 -7.32 7.34 9.55
C PHE A 42 -7.89 8.60 8.88
N GLU A 43 -8.96 8.48 8.09
CA GLU A 43 -9.60 9.60 7.39
C GLU A 43 -8.62 10.36 6.48
N PHE A 44 -7.69 9.63 5.85
CA PHE A 44 -6.79 10.21 4.87
C PHE A 44 -7.44 10.24 3.48
N ASP A 45 -7.22 11.33 2.76
CA ASP A 45 -7.70 11.52 1.40
C ASP A 45 -6.83 10.70 0.44
N CYS A 46 -7.43 9.76 -0.28
CA CYS A 46 -6.69 9.00 -1.29
C CYS A 46 -6.35 9.93 -2.46
N ILE A 47 -5.05 10.15 -2.70
CA ILE A 47 -4.57 10.85 -3.90
C ILE A 47 -4.62 9.85 -5.06
N LEU A 48 -4.02 8.68 -4.86
CA LEU A 48 -3.91 7.68 -5.90
C LEU A 48 -4.09 6.26 -5.35
N PRO A 49 -5.22 5.60 -5.63
CA PRO A 49 -5.37 4.18 -5.37
C PRO A 49 -4.74 3.43 -6.54
N LYS A 50 -3.53 2.87 -6.34
CA LYS A 50 -2.72 2.19 -7.38
C LYS A 50 -3.46 1.08 -8.12
N VAL A 51 -4.51 0.51 -7.52
CA VAL A 51 -5.43 -0.44 -8.16
C VAL A 51 -6.06 0.08 -9.46
N HIS A 52 -6.14 1.41 -9.66
CA HIS A 52 -6.70 2.03 -10.86
C HIS A 52 -5.65 2.34 -11.95
N LEU A 53 -4.34 2.28 -11.65
CA LEU A 53 -3.26 2.54 -12.62
C LEU A 53 -2.75 1.28 -13.34
N GLN A 54 -3.28 0.09 -13.02
CA GLN A 54 -2.88 -1.15 -13.69
C GLN A 54 -3.39 -1.17 -15.13
N THR A 55 -2.56 -0.71 -16.07
CA THR A 55 -2.79 -0.82 -17.52
C THR A 55 -2.53 -2.23 -18.06
N ASP A 56 -1.81 -3.09 -17.32
CA ASP A 56 -1.58 -4.48 -17.68
C ASP A 56 -1.68 -5.42 -16.45
N PRO A 57 -2.55 -6.45 -16.47
CA PRO A 57 -2.66 -7.46 -15.42
C PRO A 57 -1.39 -8.28 -15.12
N ASN A 58 -0.37 -8.23 -16.00
CA ASN A 58 0.85 -9.04 -15.92
C ASN A 58 2.11 -8.29 -15.46
N MET A 59 2.05 -6.97 -15.22
CA MET A 59 3.22 -6.24 -14.72
C MET A 59 3.38 -6.40 -13.20
N ASN A 60 4.57 -6.84 -12.77
CA ASN A 60 4.98 -6.72 -11.37
C ASN A 60 5.16 -5.25 -11.04
N VAL A 61 4.29 -4.74 -10.18
CA VAL A 61 4.33 -3.36 -9.71
C VAL A 61 5.46 -3.24 -8.69
N TYR A 62 6.54 -2.56 -9.07
CA TYR A 62 7.57 -2.10 -8.13
C TYR A 62 7.34 -0.61 -7.89
N GLY A 63 7.26 -0.20 -6.63
CA GLY A 63 6.98 1.18 -6.20
C GLY A 63 6.18 1.18 -4.89
N ILE A 64 5.83 2.35 -4.38
CA ILE A 64 4.98 2.48 -3.20
C ILE A 64 3.58 1.92 -3.46
N ASP A 65 2.93 1.34 -2.44
CA ASP A 65 1.65 0.65 -2.61
C ASP A 65 0.47 1.63 -2.65
N THR A 66 0.58 2.75 -1.93
CA THR A 66 -0.50 3.74 -1.82
C THR A 66 0.06 5.16 -1.74
N LEU A 67 -0.72 6.13 -2.23
CA LEU A 67 -0.44 7.56 -2.09
C LEU A 67 -1.68 8.27 -1.55
N PHE A 68 -1.52 8.92 -0.41
CA PHE A 68 -2.59 9.59 0.34
C PHE A 68 -2.17 11.00 0.77
N TYR A 69 -3.15 11.81 1.13
CA TYR A 69 -2.99 13.14 1.70
C TYR A 69 -3.74 13.20 3.02
N SER A 70 -3.19 13.88 4.01
CA SER A 70 -3.95 14.34 5.18
C SER A 70 -4.03 15.84 5.12
N GLU A 71 -5.22 16.39 4.90
CA GLU A 71 -5.45 17.84 4.95
C GLU A 71 -5.21 18.37 6.37
N LYS A 72 -5.73 17.66 7.38
CA LYS A 72 -5.60 18.03 8.79
C LYS A 72 -4.15 18.22 9.23
N GLU A 73 -3.26 17.36 8.74
CA GLU A 73 -1.84 17.42 9.07
C GLU A 73 -0.99 18.06 7.97
N HIS A 74 -1.56 18.44 6.82
CA HIS A 74 -0.82 18.83 5.61
C HIS A 74 0.35 17.86 5.30
N LEU A 75 0.00 16.57 5.17
CA LEU A 75 0.95 15.46 5.09
C LEU A 75 0.75 14.68 3.78
N LEU A 76 1.80 14.53 2.97
CA LEU A 76 1.82 13.53 1.90
C LEU A 76 2.18 12.18 2.50
N LEU A 77 1.38 11.16 2.25
CA LEU A 77 1.58 9.81 2.78
C LEU A 77 1.92 8.85 1.66
N PHE A 78 3.09 8.22 1.77
CA PHE A 78 3.55 7.18 0.86
C PHE A 78 3.53 5.85 1.61
N GLY A 79 2.62 4.97 1.21
CA GLY A 79 2.34 3.73 1.93
C GLY A 79 3.12 2.53 1.40
N GLU A 80 3.49 1.64 2.30
CA GLU A 80 4.11 0.34 1.99
C GLU A 80 3.39 -0.76 2.77
N SER A 81 3.00 -1.83 2.08
CA SER A 81 2.21 -2.94 2.60
C SER A 81 2.88 -4.28 2.33
N LYS A 82 2.78 -5.19 3.30
CA LYS A 82 3.23 -6.58 3.16
C LYS A 82 2.23 -7.53 3.80
N MET A 83 1.82 -8.54 3.04
CA MET A 83 1.10 -9.69 3.58
C MET A 83 2.08 -10.87 3.69
N SER A 84 2.35 -11.31 4.91
CA SER A 84 3.30 -12.38 5.21
C SER A 84 2.68 -13.47 6.08
N LEU A 85 3.32 -14.64 6.15
CA LEU A 85 2.92 -15.69 7.10
C LEU A 85 3.30 -15.31 8.53
N LYS A 86 4.52 -14.79 8.71
CA LYS A 86 5.06 -14.35 10.00
C LYS A 86 5.30 -12.85 10.03
N LEU A 87 5.18 -12.22 11.19
CA LEU A 87 5.48 -10.80 11.34
C LEU A 87 6.95 -10.50 10.98
N ASP A 88 7.88 -11.35 11.41
CA ASP A 88 9.32 -11.18 11.13
C ASP A 88 9.63 -11.23 9.62
N ASN A 89 8.91 -12.05 8.86
CA ASN A 89 9.02 -12.06 7.40
C ASN A 89 8.58 -10.72 6.81
N GLY A 90 7.42 -10.22 7.23
CA GLY A 90 6.90 -8.91 6.81
C GLY A 90 7.87 -7.77 7.15
N LEU A 91 8.40 -7.76 8.37
CA LEU A 91 9.39 -6.77 8.81
C LEU A 91 10.66 -6.78 7.97
N ASN A 92 11.18 -7.96 7.63
CA ASN A 92 12.36 -8.08 6.79
C ASN A 92 12.10 -7.57 5.36
N LEU A 93 10.90 -7.80 4.83
CA LEU A 93 10.49 -7.28 3.53
C LEU A 93 10.34 -5.75 3.55
N ILE A 94 9.70 -5.18 4.59
CA ILE A 94 9.60 -3.73 4.79
C ILE A 94 10.98 -3.10 4.92
N LYS A 95 11.85 -3.65 5.77
CA LYS A 95 13.23 -3.14 5.94
C LYS A 95 14.01 -3.13 4.63
N LYS A 96 13.73 -4.07 3.73
CA LYS A 96 14.33 -4.08 2.40
C LYS A 96 13.74 -2.98 1.52
N SER A 97 12.41 -2.83 1.49
CA SER A 97 11.74 -1.78 0.71
C SER A 97 12.23 -0.39 1.13
N LEU A 98 12.32 -0.14 2.43
CA LEU A 98 12.74 1.13 3.02
C LEU A 98 14.18 1.58 2.66
N LYS A 99 15.05 0.69 2.14
CA LYS A 99 16.43 1.06 1.77
C LYS A 99 16.51 1.95 0.54
N GLU A 100 15.60 1.75 -0.42
CA GLU A 100 15.57 2.49 -1.69
C GLU A 100 14.29 3.32 -1.82
N TYR A 101 13.60 3.54 -0.69
CA TYR A 101 12.23 4.04 -0.65
C TYR A 101 12.10 5.48 -1.10
N GLU A 102 13.06 6.35 -0.76
CA GLU A 102 13.04 7.74 -1.27
C GLU A 102 13.06 7.78 -2.80
N LYS A 103 13.86 6.92 -3.43
CA LYS A 103 13.90 6.79 -4.89
C LYS A 103 12.57 6.24 -5.42
N GLN A 104 12.02 5.21 -4.80
CA GLN A 104 10.71 4.64 -5.20
C GLN A 104 9.58 5.67 -5.08
N VAL A 105 9.59 6.50 -4.04
CA VAL A 105 8.64 7.59 -3.86
C VAL A 105 8.81 8.63 -4.96
N SER A 106 10.04 9.02 -5.29
CA SER A 106 10.31 9.95 -6.38
C SER A 106 9.79 9.41 -7.72
N ASP A 107 10.18 8.18 -8.07
CA ASP A 107 9.80 7.53 -9.33
C ASP A 107 8.26 7.42 -9.46
N GLU A 108 7.54 7.12 -8.37
CA GLU A 108 6.09 7.03 -8.39
C GLU A 108 5.42 8.41 -8.44
N PHE A 109 5.97 9.41 -7.74
CA PHE A 109 5.37 10.75 -7.73
C PHE A 109 5.50 11.45 -9.09
N ASP A 110 6.52 11.13 -9.87
CA ASP A 110 6.63 11.58 -11.27
C ASP A 110 5.44 11.10 -12.12
N ILE A 111 4.84 9.95 -11.79
CA ILE A 111 3.60 9.49 -12.42
C ILE A 111 2.45 10.43 -12.09
N VAL A 112 2.36 10.94 -10.86
CA VAL A 112 1.34 11.92 -10.44
C VAL A 112 1.51 13.23 -11.20
N LEU A 113 2.74 13.72 -11.34
CA LEU A 113 3.05 14.96 -12.06
C LEU A 113 2.78 14.86 -13.57
N SER A 114 3.01 13.69 -14.16
CA SER A 114 2.81 13.47 -15.60
C SER A 114 1.37 13.11 -15.99
N ASN A 115 0.53 12.66 -15.06
CA ASN A 115 -0.82 12.20 -15.34
C ASN A 115 -1.88 13.30 -15.33
N ARG A 116 -1.95 14.06 -16.43
CA ARG A 116 -2.97 15.10 -16.66
C ARG A 116 -4.42 14.57 -16.68
N PHE A 117 -4.61 13.27 -16.92
CA PHE A 117 -5.93 12.63 -17.03
C PHE A 117 -6.63 12.39 -15.68
N TYR A 118 -5.87 12.37 -14.57
CA TYR A 118 -6.43 12.09 -13.24
C TYR A 118 -6.83 13.35 -12.47
N LYS A 119 -6.77 14.55 -13.08
CA LYS A 119 -7.22 15.81 -12.45
C LYS A 119 -8.59 15.69 -11.77
N ASN A 120 -9.53 15.00 -12.41
CA ASN A 120 -10.89 14.81 -11.89
C ASN A 120 -11.01 13.67 -10.86
N MET A 121 -9.98 12.83 -10.72
CA MET A 121 -9.93 11.66 -9.82
C MET A 121 -9.11 11.92 -8.55
N LEU A 122 -8.33 13.00 -8.52
CA LEU A 122 -7.44 13.41 -7.43
C LEU A 122 -8.17 14.20 -6.32
N TYR A 123 -9.50 14.38 -6.43
CA TYR A 123 -10.39 15.06 -5.47
C TYR A 123 -9.72 16.27 -4.77
N ARG A 124 -9.75 16.31 -3.42
CA ARG A 124 -9.19 17.37 -2.55
C ARG A 124 -7.73 17.70 -2.83
N PHE A 125 -6.91 16.72 -3.22
CA PHE A 125 -5.50 16.97 -3.48
C PHE A 125 -5.28 17.87 -4.69
N ASN A 126 -6.05 17.67 -5.77
CA ASN A 126 -5.98 18.53 -6.94
C ASN A 126 -6.59 19.91 -6.67
N ASP A 127 -7.60 20.03 -5.81
CA ASP A 127 -8.13 21.33 -5.40
C ASP A 127 -7.08 22.19 -4.68
N ILE A 128 -6.21 21.55 -3.89
CA ILE A 128 -5.19 22.26 -3.09
C ILE A 128 -3.91 22.47 -3.88
N TYR A 129 -3.45 21.46 -4.63
CA TYR A 129 -2.13 21.44 -5.24
C TYR A 129 -2.13 21.33 -6.77
N GLY A 130 -3.28 21.34 -7.44
CA GLY A 130 -3.40 21.15 -8.88
C GLY A 130 -2.48 22.06 -9.68
N ASP A 131 -2.52 23.37 -9.44
CA ASP A 131 -1.64 24.33 -10.12
C ASP A 131 -0.16 24.06 -9.86
N VAL A 132 0.18 23.65 -8.62
CA VAL A 132 1.55 23.31 -8.25
C VAL A 132 2.01 22.05 -8.95
N THR A 133 1.15 21.02 -9.06
CA THR A 133 1.49 19.79 -9.78
C THR A 133 1.77 20.05 -11.26
N GLU A 134 1.06 20.99 -11.90
CA GLU A 134 1.25 21.28 -13.33
C GLU A 134 2.58 21.96 -13.66
N ILE A 135 3.09 22.78 -12.73
CA ILE A 135 4.31 23.56 -12.93
C ILE A 135 5.53 22.90 -12.29
N SER A 136 5.36 21.78 -11.59
CA SER A 136 6.46 21.08 -10.91
C SER A 136 7.14 20.08 -11.84
N ILE A 137 8.47 20.07 -11.82
CA ILE A 137 9.26 19.19 -12.69
C ILE A 137 9.50 17.82 -12.04
N ASP A 138 9.67 17.80 -10.72
CA ASP A 138 9.89 16.60 -9.91
C ASP A 138 9.28 16.77 -8.50
N ILE A 139 9.32 15.72 -7.68
CA ILE A 139 8.79 15.75 -6.31
C ILE A 139 9.48 16.80 -5.43
N MET A 140 10.77 17.10 -5.63
CA MET A 140 11.49 18.07 -4.82
C MET A 140 11.05 19.50 -5.13
N ASP A 141 10.83 19.81 -6.39
CA ASP A 141 10.26 21.05 -6.87
C ASP A 141 8.81 21.20 -6.38
N PHE A 142 8.02 20.13 -6.45
CA PHE A 142 6.68 20.08 -5.87
C PHE A 142 6.70 20.39 -4.37
N ILE A 143 7.50 19.67 -3.58
CA ILE A 143 7.64 19.86 -2.13
C ILE A 143 7.95 21.32 -1.79
N LYS A 144 8.85 21.96 -2.55
CA LYS A 144 9.22 23.36 -2.34
C LYS A 144 8.06 24.30 -2.67
N LYS A 145 7.43 24.16 -3.83
CA LYS A 145 6.34 25.04 -4.30
C LYS A 145 5.06 24.86 -3.48
N ALA A 146 4.72 23.63 -3.12
CA ALA A 146 3.59 23.28 -2.26
C ALA A 146 3.86 23.53 -0.76
N ASN A 147 5.08 23.97 -0.41
CA ASN A 147 5.52 24.25 0.95
C ASN A 147 5.32 23.06 1.92
N ILE A 148 5.50 21.84 1.44
CA ILE A 148 5.36 20.62 2.24
C ILE A 148 6.51 20.57 3.27
N LYS A 149 6.14 20.42 4.55
CA LYS A 149 7.11 20.40 5.67
C LYS A 149 7.34 19.01 6.25
N GLN A 150 6.40 18.10 6.01
CA GLN A 150 6.41 16.77 6.58
C GLN A 150 5.86 15.75 5.59
N ILE A 151 6.34 14.51 5.73
CA ILE A 151 5.90 13.34 4.97
C ILE A 151 5.49 12.22 5.92
N GLY A 152 4.45 11.49 5.54
CA GLY A 152 3.97 10.29 6.20
C GLY A 152 4.46 9.05 5.47
N VAL A 153 4.83 8.02 6.25
CA VAL A 153 5.13 6.69 5.74
C VAL A 153 4.29 5.67 6.51
N PRO A 154 3.06 5.38 6.04
CA PRO A 154 2.29 4.29 6.60
C PRO A 154 2.88 2.95 6.17
N ILE A 155 3.10 2.08 7.14
CA ILE A 155 3.65 0.74 6.97
C ILE A 155 2.61 -0.24 7.47
N PHE A 156 2.13 -1.10 6.58
CA PHE A 156 1.13 -2.10 6.91
C PHE A 156 1.71 -3.51 6.79
N ILE A 157 1.57 -4.30 7.86
CA ILE A 157 1.95 -5.71 7.85
C ILE A 157 0.75 -6.55 8.30
N ALA A 158 0.22 -7.34 7.37
CA ALA A 158 -0.74 -8.38 7.69
C ALA A 158 0.00 -9.72 7.88
N HIS A 159 -0.16 -10.39 9.02
CA HIS A 159 0.63 -11.55 9.42
C HIS A 159 -0.18 -12.56 10.23
N GLY A 160 0.20 -13.84 10.26
CA GLY A 160 -0.66 -14.90 10.82
C GLY A 160 -0.24 -15.52 12.16
N THR A 161 1.01 -15.33 12.61
CA THR A 161 1.55 -16.10 13.74
C THR A 161 1.54 -15.37 15.08
N GLU A 162 1.73 -14.06 15.08
CA GLU A 162 1.79 -13.27 16.30
C GLU A 162 0.42 -12.66 16.62
N LEU A 163 -0.13 -12.93 17.81
CA LEU A 163 -1.43 -12.37 18.25
C LEU A 163 -1.31 -11.44 19.46
N LYS A 164 -0.16 -11.45 20.15
CA LYS A 164 0.07 -10.64 21.35
C LYS A 164 0.51 -9.24 20.96
N VAL A 165 -0.24 -8.24 21.42
CA VAL A 165 -0.03 -6.83 21.06
C VAL A 165 1.37 -6.36 21.46
N GLU A 166 1.84 -6.69 22.66
CA GLU A 166 3.13 -6.25 23.18
C GLU A 166 4.29 -6.77 22.33
N GLU A 167 4.21 -8.04 21.90
CA GLU A 167 5.22 -8.65 21.04
C GLU A 167 5.26 -7.98 19.66
N ILE A 168 4.07 -7.70 19.10
CA ILE A 168 3.93 -7.03 17.81
C ILE A 168 4.53 -5.64 17.85
N LEU A 169 4.19 -4.83 18.87
CA LEU A 169 4.69 -3.47 19.02
C LEU A 169 6.22 -3.44 19.15
N LEU A 170 6.79 -4.29 20.02
CA LEU A 170 8.25 -4.42 20.19
C LEU A 170 8.97 -4.79 18.89
N LYS A 171 8.32 -5.58 18.02
CA LYS A 171 8.86 -5.97 16.72
C LYS A 171 8.76 -4.83 15.69
N LEU A 172 7.64 -4.09 15.65
CA LEU A 172 7.45 -2.94 14.75
C LEU A 172 8.39 -1.77 15.06
N GLU A 173 8.72 -1.54 16.34
CA GLU A 173 9.67 -0.49 16.73
C GLU A 173 11.07 -0.66 16.11
N LYS A 174 11.43 -1.89 15.71
CA LYS A 174 12.72 -2.20 15.08
C LYS A 174 12.80 -1.82 13.60
N VAL A 175 11.74 -1.26 13.02
CA VAL A 175 11.77 -0.75 11.66
C VAL A 175 12.59 0.55 11.64
N ASN A 176 13.60 0.61 10.78
CA ASN A 176 14.45 1.78 10.67
C ASN A 176 13.65 2.96 10.09
N LYS A 177 13.63 4.09 10.80
CA LYS A 177 12.91 5.29 10.40
C LYS A 177 13.92 6.30 9.86
N VAL A 178 13.87 6.53 8.56
CA VAL A 178 14.72 7.51 7.88
C VAL A 178 13.91 8.73 7.49
N LYS A 179 14.54 9.90 7.46
CA LYS A 179 13.93 11.10 6.88
C LYS A 179 13.89 10.93 5.37
N LEU A 180 12.77 11.30 4.76
CA LEU A 180 12.62 11.37 3.31
C LEU A 180 12.75 12.83 2.86
N PHE A 181 13.53 13.07 1.81
CA PHE A 181 13.72 14.38 1.18
C PHE A 181 14.16 15.49 2.15
N ASN A 182 14.88 15.11 3.21
CA ASN A 182 15.29 15.98 4.32
C ASN A 182 14.13 16.66 5.07
N LEU A 183 12.90 16.13 4.97
CA LEU A 183 11.73 16.62 5.70
C LEU A 183 11.53 15.89 7.04
N ASP A 184 10.66 16.44 7.88
CA ASP A 184 10.15 15.67 9.03
C ASP A 184 9.33 14.48 8.51
N THR A 185 9.56 13.29 9.07
CA THR A 185 8.96 12.05 8.54
C THR A 185 8.25 11.27 9.64
N LYS A 186 6.92 11.19 9.54
CA LYS A 186 6.05 10.45 10.45
C LYS A 186 5.82 9.05 9.94
N TYR A 187 6.03 8.04 10.78
CA TYR A 187 5.80 6.64 10.43
C TYR A 187 4.55 6.12 11.14
N TYR A 188 3.62 5.54 10.38
CA TYR A 188 2.42 4.89 10.92
C TYR A 188 2.58 3.39 10.80
N SER A 189 2.98 2.72 11.88
CA SER A 189 3.17 1.26 11.88
C SER A 189 1.84 0.57 12.20
N ILE A 190 1.26 -0.09 11.21
CA ILE A 190 -0.03 -0.77 11.28
C ILE A 190 0.21 -2.27 11.15
N SER A 191 -0.38 -3.03 12.06
CA SER A 191 -0.27 -4.48 12.07
C SER A 191 -1.65 -5.12 12.12
N LEU A 192 -1.87 -6.09 11.24
CA LEU A 192 -3.12 -6.84 11.16
C LEU A 192 -2.85 -8.34 11.33
N PRO A 193 -3.05 -8.89 12.55
CA PRO A 193 -3.00 -10.33 12.76
C PRO A 193 -4.14 -11.05 12.04
N ILE A 194 -3.81 -12.09 11.28
CA ILE A 194 -4.72 -12.93 10.50
C ILE A 194 -4.78 -14.30 11.15
N VAL A 195 -5.89 -14.60 11.83
CA VAL A 195 -6.08 -15.87 12.52
C VAL A 195 -6.07 -17.08 11.57
N ASP A 196 -6.70 -16.94 10.40
CA ASP A 196 -6.75 -17.98 9.38
C ASP A 196 -6.63 -17.36 7.98
N LYS A 197 -5.44 -17.50 7.39
CA LYS A 197 -5.10 -16.93 6.08
C LYS A 197 -5.89 -17.58 4.96
N ASN A 198 -6.11 -18.89 5.01
CA ASN A 198 -6.81 -19.64 3.98
C ASN A 198 -8.29 -19.24 3.96
N LYS A 199 -8.91 -19.17 5.14
CA LYS A 199 -10.29 -18.70 5.28
C LYS A 199 -10.46 -17.26 4.84
N LEU A 200 -9.53 -16.36 5.16
CA LEU A 200 -9.55 -14.97 4.70
C LEU A 200 -9.57 -14.91 3.18
N VAL A 201 -8.62 -15.58 2.52
CA VAL A 201 -8.48 -15.57 1.06
C VAL A 201 -9.70 -16.21 0.38
N ALA A 202 -10.19 -17.34 0.89
CA ALA A 202 -11.38 -18.01 0.37
C ALA A 202 -12.61 -17.09 0.46
N THR A 203 -12.77 -16.39 1.60
CA THR A 203 -13.88 -15.45 1.83
C THR A 203 -13.82 -14.27 0.88
N PHE A 204 -12.65 -13.62 0.74
CA PHE A 204 -12.46 -12.53 -0.22
C PHE A 204 -12.74 -12.97 -1.65
N THR A 205 -12.20 -14.12 -2.06
CA THR A 205 -12.39 -14.66 -3.42
C THR A 205 -13.87 -14.89 -3.72
N LYS A 206 -14.60 -15.49 -2.77
CA LYS A 206 -16.05 -15.70 -2.91
C LYS A 206 -16.80 -14.37 -3.03
N LYS A 207 -16.52 -13.40 -2.16
CA LYS A 207 -17.19 -12.09 -2.17
C LYS A 207 -16.93 -11.29 -3.45
N ILE A 208 -15.71 -11.33 -3.99
CA ILE A 208 -15.37 -10.70 -5.26
C ILE A 208 -16.18 -11.33 -6.40
N ARG A 209 -16.29 -12.66 -6.42
CA ARG A 209 -17.10 -13.37 -7.42
C ARG A 209 -18.57 -13.00 -7.33
N ASP A 210 -19.16 -13.07 -6.14
CA ASP A 210 -20.57 -12.73 -5.90
C ASP A 210 -20.87 -11.29 -6.36
N ARG A 211 -19.97 -10.34 -6.08
CA ARG A 211 -20.12 -8.94 -6.50
C ARG A 211 -19.98 -8.77 -8.02
N GLY A 212 -19.07 -9.51 -8.65
CA GLY A 212 -18.93 -9.54 -10.10
C GLY A 212 -20.16 -10.09 -10.82
N ASP A 213 -20.78 -11.13 -10.27
CA ASP A 213 -22.05 -11.68 -10.77
C ASP A 213 -23.20 -10.66 -10.64
N TYR A 214 -23.28 -9.97 -9.50
CA TYR A 214 -24.24 -8.89 -9.30
C TYR A 214 -24.11 -7.79 -10.37
N TYR A 215 -22.91 -7.26 -10.61
CA TYR A 215 -22.71 -6.20 -11.60
C TYR A 215 -23.04 -6.63 -13.03
N ARG A 216 -22.73 -7.89 -13.40
CA ARG A 216 -23.12 -8.44 -14.71
C ARG A 216 -24.63 -8.52 -14.89
N ASN A 217 -25.35 -8.90 -13.84
CA ASN A 217 -26.80 -9.01 -13.87
C ASN A 217 -27.48 -7.63 -13.89
N GLU A 218 -26.92 -6.64 -13.22
CA GLU A 218 -27.43 -5.26 -13.26
C GLU A 218 -27.15 -4.57 -14.60
N ALA A 219 -26.00 -4.84 -15.23
CA ALA A 219 -25.67 -4.28 -16.55
C ALA A 219 -26.48 -4.88 -17.71
N THR A 220 -27.18 -6.00 -17.48
CA THR A 220 -28.02 -6.69 -18.47
C THR A 220 -29.52 -6.45 -18.26
N LYS A 221 -29.91 -5.64 -17.28
CA LYS A 221 -31.27 -5.11 -17.09
C LYS A 221 -31.43 -3.78 -17.83
#